data_AF-A0A1I5D428-F1
#
_entry.id   AF-A0A1I5D428-F1
#
_cell.length_a   1.000
_cell.length_b   1.000
_cell.length_c   1.000
_cell.angle_alpha   90.00
_cell.angle_beta   90.00
_cell.angle_gamma   90.00
#
_symmetry.space_group_name_H-M   'P 1'
#
loop_
_entity.id
_entity.type
_entity.pdbx_description
1 polymer ?
#
loop_
_entity_poly.entity_id
_entity_poly.type
_entity_poly.pdbx_seq_one_letter_code
_entity_poly.pdbx_strand_id
1 'polypeptide(L)'
;MKKDIFEHLSTAQLIKRRDLLKGVAIGLGIVAITAIGILMYIFITNGVEDMPFTSSAIPALMPLVFFLPMIFHIGKLNTEIKRRNQE
;
A
#
# COMPACT_ATOMS: atom_id res chain seq x y z
N MET A 1 -4.56 29.30 -7.00
CA MET A 1 -4.45 28.17 -6.06
C MET A 1 -5.31 27.03 -6.58
N LYS A 2 -4.74 25.83 -6.71
CA LYS A 2 -5.50 24.64 -7.16
C LYS A 2 -6.45 24.27 -6.02
N LYS A 3 -7.78 24.30 -6.26
CA LYS A 3 -8.79 23.89 -5.25
C LYS A 3 -8.39 22.52 -4.72
N ASP A 4 -8.12 22.45 -3.43
CA ASP A 4 -7.67 21.21 -2.82
C ASP A 4 -8.84 20.24 -2.81
N ILE A 5 -8.63 19.00 -3.26
CA ILE A 5 -9.73 18.03 -3.36
C ILE A 5 -10.30 17.73 -1.96
N PHE A 6 -9.57 18.10 -0.90
CA PHE A 6 -9.93 17.92 0.50
C PHE A 6 -10.53 19.15 1.19
N GLU A 7 -10.75 20.27 0.48
CA GLU A 7 -11.34 21.51 1.05
C GLU A 7 -12.70 21.26 1.72
N HIS A 8 -13.48 20.33 1.15
CA HIS A 8 -14.81 19.95 1.65
C HIS A 8 -14.80 18.98 2.85
N LEU A 9 -13.62 18.43 3.22
CA LEU A 9 -13.50 17.54 4.37
C LEU A 9 -13.11 18.32 5.62
N SER A 10 -13.69 17.96 6.76
CA SER A 10 -13.21 18.40 8.06
C SER A 10 -11.94 17.66 8.49
N THR A 11 -11.13 18.26 9.36
CA THR A 11 -9.88 17.66 9.86
C THR A 11 -10.11 16.28 10.48
N ALA A 12 -11.24 16.08 11.18
CA ALA A 12 -11.63 14.79 11.73
C ALA A 12 -11.88 13.72 10.63
N GLN A 13 -12.51 14.12 9.52
CA GLN A 13 -12.76 13.21 8.39
C GLN A 13 -11.47 12.87 7.63
N LEU A 14 -10.54 13.83 7.50
CA LEU A 14 -9.20 13.60 6.95
C LEU A 14 -8.42 12.58 7.79
N ILE A 15 -8.39 12.76 9.12
CA ILE A 15 -7.73 11.83 10.04
C ILE A 15 -8.34 10.43 9.95
N LYS A 16 -9.67 10.32 9.97
CA LYS A 16 -10.37 9.03 9.85
C LYS A 16 -10.02 8.30 8.55
N ARG A 17 -9.99 9.00 7.41
CA ARG A 17 -9.60 8.41 6.12
C ARG A 17 -8.15 7.96 6.10
N ARG A 18 -7.24 8.75 6.67
CA ARG A 18 -5.82 8.37 6.80
C ARG A 18 -5.67 7.09 7.60
N ASP A 19 -6.35 6.98 8.74
CA ASP A 19 -6.19 5.84 9.65
C ASP A 19 -6.80 4.56 9.06
N LEU A 20 -7.91 4.66 8.34
CA LEU A 20 -8.45 3.55 7.54
C LEU A 20 -7.45 3.07 6.48
N LEU A 21 -6.90 3.99 5.69
CA LEU A 21 -5.92 3.65 4.66
C LEU A 21 -4.62 3.07 5.25
N LYS A 22 -4.18 3.56 6.41
CA LYS A 22 -3.05 2.97 7.15
C LYS A 22 -3.35 1.55 7.60
N GLY A 23 -4.54 1.29 8.14
CA GLY A 23 -4.94 -0.06 8.56
C GLY A 23 -4.93 -1.05 7.40
N VAL A 24 -5.51 -0.66 6.25
CA VAL A 24 -5.48 -1.46 5.02
C VAL A 24 -4.04 -1.68 4.54
N ALA A 25 -3.20 -0.64 4.56
CA ALA A 25 -1.81 -0.75 4.14
C ALA A 25 -1.00 -1.73 5.00
N ILE A 26 -1.22 -1.72 6.32
CA ILE A 26 -0.58 -2.67 7.24
C ILE A 26 -1.06 -4.10 6.97
N GLY A 27 -2.37 -4.31 6.84
CA GLY A 27 -2.94 -5.63 6.59
C GLY A 27 -2.44 -6.24 5.28
N LEU A 28 -2.45 -5.47 4.20
CA LEU A 28 -1.91 -5.90 2.91
C LEU A 28 -0.37 -6.09 2.96
N GLY A 29 0.34 -5.30 3.77
CA GLY A 29 1.79 -5.43 3.96
C GLY A 29 2.17 -6.76 4.60
N ILE A 30 1.42 -7.21 5.61
CA ILE A 30 1.60 -8.53 6.24
C ILE A 30 1.40 -9.64 5.20
N VAL A 31 0.31 -9.57 4.42
CA VAL A 31 0.02 -10.56 3.36
C VAL A 31 1.15 -10.61 2.33
N ALA A 32 1.68 -9.46 1.92
CA ALA A 32 2.79 -9.38 0.99
C ALA A 32 4.06 -10.05 1.54
N ILE A 33 4.42 -9.80 2.80
CA ILE A 33 5.58 -10.42 3.45
C ILE A 33 5.39 -11.94 3.52
N THR A 34 4.20 -12.41 3.90
CA THR A 34 3.90 -13.86 3.95
C THR A 34 4.02 -14.49 2.56
N ALA A 35 3.50 -13.84 1.52
CA ALA A 35 3.60 -14.33 0.14
C ALA A 35 5.06 -14.42 -0.33
N ILE A 36 5.88 -13.41 -0.02
CA ILE A 36 7.32 -13.42 -0.32
C ILE A 36 8.02 -14.57 0.43
N GLY A 37 7.70 -14.78 1.70
CA GLY A 37 8.25 -15.88 2.49
C GLY A 37 7.94 -17.26 1.90
N ILE A 38 6.71 -17.46 1.42
CA ILE A 38 6.31 -18.71 0.74
C ILE A 38 7.06 -18.86 -0.58
N LEU A 39 7.14 -17.79 -1.39
CA LEU A 39 7.88 -17.82 -2.66
C LEU A 39 9.35 -18.18 -2.42
N MET A 40 9.97 -17.59 -1.41
CA MET A 40 11.36 -17.83 -1.05
C MET A 40 11.58 -19.26 -0.56
N TYR A 41 10.66 -19.80 0.24
CA TYR A 41 10.69 -21.20 0.66
C TYR A 41 10.63 -22.17 -0.53
N ILE A 42 9.70 -21.95 -1.46
CA ILE A 42 9.56 -22.78 -2.67
C ILE A 42 10.82 -22.67 -3.53
N PHE A 43 11.38 -21.46 -3.67
CA PHE A 43 12.60 -21.21 -4.44
C PHE A 43 13.81 -21.96 -3.89
N ILE A 44 13.98 -21.97 -2.57
CA ILE A 44 15.09 -22.69 -1.91
C ILE A 44 14.90 -24.21 -1.98
N THR A 45 13.66 -24.69 -1.90
CA THR A 45 13.37 -26.14 -1.79
C THR A 45 13.27 -26.87 -3.12
N ASN A 46 12.73 -26.24 -4.16
CA ASN A 46 12.46 -26.90 -5.45
C ASN A 46 13.41 -26.44 -6.58
N GLY A 47 14.28 -25.46 -6.33
CA GLY A 47 15.16 -24.92 -7.36
C GLY A 47 14.42 -24.10 -8.43
N VAL A 48 15.18 -23.52 -9.35
CA VAL A 48 14.69 -22.53 -10.33
C VAL A 48 14.11 -23.18 -11.59
N GLU A 49 14.47 -24.43 -11.88
CA GLU A 49 14.16 -25.13 -13.15
C GLU A 49 12.68 -25.52 -13.28
N ASP A 50 12.02 -25.91 -12.19
CA ASP A 50 10.59 -26.28 -12.19
C ASP A 50 9.68 -25.13 -11.71
N MET A 51 10.23 -23.93 -11.50
CA MET A 51 9.44 -22.81 -10.99
C MET A 51 8.69 -22.14 -12.15
N PRO A 52 7.34 -22.16 -12.18
CA PRO A 52 6.59 -21.47 -13.22
C PRO A 52 6.57 -19.97 -12.92
N PHE A 53 7.70 -19.29 -13.15
CA PHE A 53 7.92 -17.86 -12.87
C PHE A 53 6.80 -16.97 -13.42
N THR A 54 6.27 -17.31 -14.59
CA THR A 54 5.17 -16.60 -15.23
C THR A 54 3.82 -16.83 -14.54
N SER A 55 3.60 -17.98 -13.92
CA SER A 55 2.33 -18.36 -13.28
C SER A 55 2.26 -17.99 -11.80
N SER A 56 3.39 -18.02 -11.07
CA SER A 56 3.43 -17.82 -9.62
C SER A 56 4.05 -16.49 -9.19
N ALA A 57 5.08 -15.99 -9.89
CA ALA A 57 5.78 -14.76 -9.47
C ALA A 57 5.06 -13.48 -9.91
N ILE A 58 4.43 -13.46 -11.09
CA ILE A 58 3.73 -12.27 -11.61
C ILE A 58 2.52 -11.90 -10.72
N PRO A 59 1.60 -12.83 -10.36
CA PRO A 59 0.48 -12.50 -9.48
C PRO A 59 0.92 -12.09 -8.07
N ALA A 60 2.05 -12.63 -7.57
CA ALA A 60 2.58 -12.29 -6.26
C ALA A 60 3.17 -10.86 -6.21
N LEU A 61 3.64 -10.32 -7.33
CA LEU A 61 4.20 -8.98 -7.44
C LEU A 61 3.18 -7.91 -7.86
N MET A 62 2.04 -8.29 -8.46
CA MET A 62 0.96 -7.34 -8.78
C MET A 62 0.49 -6.48 -7.60
N PRO A 63 0.33 -7.02 -6.37
CA PRO A 63 -0.10 -6.23 -5.22
C PRO A 63 0.78 -4.98 -4.98
N LEU A 64 2.11 -5.09 -5.15
CA LEU A 64 3.05 -3.97 -4.99
C LEU A 64 2.73 -2.80 -5.95
N VAL A 65 2.28 -3.10 -7.17
CA VAL A 65 1.87 -2.07 -8.15
C VAL A 65 0.56 -1.40 -7.73
N PHE A 66 -0.39 -2.18 -7.20
CA PHE A 66 -1.66 -1.65 -6.68
C PHE A 66 -1.48 -0.80 -5.40
N PHE A 67 -0.36 -0.96 -4.68
CA PHE A 67 -0.06 -0.17 -3.48
C PHE A 67 0.38 1.28 -3.75
N LEU A 68 1.04 1.54 -4.88
CA LEU A 68 1.54 2.88 -5.23
C LEU A 68 0.49 4.00 -5.13
N PRO A 69 -0.72 3.88 -5.74
CA PRO A 69 -1.73 4.94 -5.64
C PRO A 69 -2.21 5.14 -4.19
N MET A 70 -2.25 4.08 -3.38
CA MET A 70 -2.66 4.15 -1.97
C MET A 70 -1.63 4.93 -1.13
N ILE A 71 -0.35 4.62 -1.29
CA ILE A 71 0.74 5.31 -0.58
C ILE A 71 0.76 6.80 -0.96
N PHE A 72 0.57 7.10 -2.26
CA PHE A 72 0.50 8.48 -2.73
C PHE A 72 -0.70 9.23 -2.15
N HIS A 73 -1.86 8.57 -2.00
CA HIS A 73 -3.04 9.14 -1.37
C HIS A 73 -2.81 9.43 0.12
N ILE A 74 -2.20 8.50 0.85
CA ILE A 74 -1.85 8.68 2.27
C ILE A 74 -0.89 9.86 2.44
N GLY A 75 0.11 9.99 1.55
CA GLY A 75 1.04 11.12 1.54
C GLY A 75 0.33 12.47 1.40
N LYS A 76 -0.59 12.58 0.42
CA LYS A 76 -1.40 13.79 0.22
C LYS A 76 -2.27 14.12 1.44
N LEU A 77 -2.94 13.12 2.02
CA LEU A 77 -3.72 13.28 3.24
C LEU A 77 -2.86 13.78 4.41
N ASN A 78 -1.66 13.25 4.57
CA ASN A 78 -0.75 13.63 5.65
C ASN A 78 -0.23 15.07 5.48
N THR A 79 0.10 15.47 4.25
CA THR A 79 0.50 16.86 3.94
C THR A 79 -0.63 17.84 4.25
N GLU A 80 -1.87 17.53 3.86
CA GLU A 80 -3.01 18.41 4.12
C GLU A 80 -3.37 18.48 5.63
N ILE A 81 -3.30 17.35 6.35
CA ILE A 81 -3.50 17.35 7.82
C ILE A 81 -2.42 18.20 8.51
N LYS A 82 -1.15 18.07 8.08
CA LYS A 82 -0.06 18.88 8.65
C LYS A 82 -0.25 20.36 8.38
N ARG A 83 -0.63 20.74 7.16
CA ARG A 83 -0.92 22.14 6.79
C ARG A 83 -1.96 22.76 7.73
N ARG A 84 -3.08 22.07 7.96
CA ARG A 84 -4.17 22.57 8.83
C ARG A 84 -3.85 22.60 10.32
N ASN A 85 -2.88 21.81 10.79
CA ASN A 85 -2.41 21.86 12.18
C ASN A 85 -1.34 22.93 12.42
N GLN A 86 -0.80 23.54 11.34
CA GLN A 86 0.18 24.62 11.40
C GLN A 86 -0.44 26.01 11.18
N GLU A 87 -1.71 26.06 10.77
CA GLU A 87 -2.58 27.25 10.77
C GLU A 87 -3.22 27.43 12.15
#